data_AF-A0A957BVG3-F1
#
_entry.id   AF-A0A957BVG3-F1
#
_cell.length_a   1.000
_cell.length_b   1.000
_cell.length_c   1.000
_cell.angle_alpha   90.00
_cell.angle_beta   90.00
_cell.angle_gamma   90.00
#
_symmetry.space_group_name_H-M   'P 1'
#
loop_
_entity.id
_entity.type
_entity.pdbx_description
1 polymer ?
#
loop_
_entity_poly.entity_id
_entity_poly.type
_entity_poly.pdbx_seq_one_letter_code
_entity_poly.pdbx_strand_id
1 'polypeptide(L)'
;MAENNVHSQRTKTLEPAWLMPLIDVAVAFAAFGLAYFVRYELQILRPVGEAFRATFEPYLLYVVVYIIWLQLHYRGAGLYRPMRGRPYSEEIYSIINGVTNATVVLMALSFFL
;
A
#
# COMPACT_ATOMS: atom_id res chain seq x y z
N MET A 1 -4.10 29.89 46.65
CA MET A 1 -5.47 29.74 46.14
C MET A 1 -5.37 29.34 44.68
N ALA A 2 -5.87 28.15 44.35
CA ALA A 2 -6.06 27.55 43.02
C ALA A 2 -4.84 27.24 42.14
N GLU A 3 -4.34 26.03 42.35
CA GLU A 3 -3.61 25.16 41.41
C GLU A 3 -4.46 24.88 40.16
N ASN A 4 -4.11 25.47 39.01
CA ASN A 4 -4.77 25.16 37.73
C ASN A 4 -4.01 24.04 37.03
N ASN A 5 -4.39 22.81 37.40
CA ASN A 5 -4.03 21.58 36.70
C ASN A 5 -4.59 21.61 35.27
N VAL A 6 -3.78 22.10 34.33
CA VAL A 6 -3.99 21.90 32.89
C VAL A 6 -3.65 20.44 32.59
N HIS A 7 -4.56 19.53 32.93
CA HIS A 7 -4.58 18.20 32.35
C HIS A 7 -4.88 18.38 30.86
N SER A 8 -3.81 18.49 30.07
CA SER A 8 -3.83 18.23 28.63
C SER A 8 -4.35 16.80 28.47
N GLN A 9 -5.67 16.69 28.31
CA GLN A 9 -6.39 15.50 27.90
C GLN A 9 -5.87 15.16 26.51
N ARG A 10 -4.76 14.41 26.48
CA ARG A 10 -4.16 13.86 25.27
C ARG A 10 -5.20 12.87 24.75
N THR A 11 -6.07 13.32 23.86
CA THR A 11 -7.04 12.47 23.17
C THR A 11 -6.25 11.37 22.49
N LYS A 12 -6.19 10.20 23.13
CA LYS A 12 -5.81 8.95 22.45
C LYS A 12 -6.89 8.77 21.42
N THR A 13 -6.63 9.15 20.18
CA THR A 13 -7.44 8.74 19.05
C THR A 13 -7.47 7.21 19.11
N LEU A 14 -8.65 6.66 19.39
CA LEU A 14 -8.89 5.22 19.42
C LEU A 14 -8.97 4.73 17.98
N GLU A 15 -7.89 4.89 17.23
CA GLU A 15 -7.81 4.32 15.89
C GLU A 15 -7.61 2.81 16.03
N PRO A 16 -8.46 1.99 15.41
CA PRO A 16 -8.27 0.55 15.43
C PRO A 16 -6.95 0.22 14.73
N ALA A 17 -6.09 -0.59 15.36
CA ALA A 17 -4.78 -0.95 14.81
C ALA A 17 -4.84 -1.69 13.45
N TRP A 18 -6.02 -2.16 13.05
CA TRP A 18 -6.29 -2.82 11.79
C TRP A 18 -6.77 -1.88 10.67
N LEU A 19 -7.16 -0.64 11.00
CA LEU A 19 -7.72 0.30 10.03
C LEU A 19 -6.67 0.71 8.98
N MET A 20 -5.48 1.11 9.41
CA MET A 20 -4.40 1.52 8.51
C MET A 20 -3.94 0.38 7.58
N PRO A 21 -3.67 -0.84 8.06
CA PRO A 21 -3.42 -1.99 7.20
C PRO A 21 -4.52 -2.24 6.17
N LEU A 22 -5.79 -2.11 6.57
CA LEU A 22 -6.93 -2.35 5.68
C LEU A 22 -7.03 -1.28 4.59
N ILE A 23 -6.76 -0.02 4.94
CA ILE A 23 -6.68 1.07 3.96
C ILE A 23 -5.58 0.79 2.94
N ASP A 24 -4.40 0.36 3.38
CA ASP A 24 -3.30 0.03 2.46
C ASP A 24 -3.66 -1.13 1.52
N VAL A 25 -4.38 -2.15 2.01
CA VAL A 25 -4.92 -3.24 1.18
C VAL A 25 -5.87 -2.68 0.12
N ALA A 26 -6.81 -1.82 0.53
CA ALA A 26 -7.79 -1.23 -0.37
C ALA A 26 -7.14 -0.33 -1.43
N VAL A 27 -6.18 0.51 -1.04
CA VAL A 27 -5.43 1.39 -1.93
C VAL A 27 -4.60 0.58 -2.92
N ALA A 28 -3.90 -0.46 -2.45
CA ALA A 28 -3.14 -1.34 -3.33
C ALA A 28 -4.05 -2.05 -4.34
N PHE A 29 -5.17 -2.61 -3.90
CA PHE A 29 -6.14 -3.25 -4.79
C PHE A 29 -6.71 -2.26 -5.82
N ALA A 30 -7.09 -1.06 -5.38
CA ALA A 30 -7.58 0.01 -6.24
C ALA A 30 -6.53 0.45 -7.27
N ALA A 31 -5.24 0.50 -6.89
CA ALA A 31 -4.16 0.83 -7.81
C ALA A 31 -4.03 -0.21 -8.94
N PHE A 32 -4.16 -1.50 -8.65
CA PHE A 32 -4.19 -2.54 -9.69
C PHE A 32 -5.43 -2.46 -10.58
N GLY A 33 -6.61 -2.20 -10.00
CA GLY A 33 -7.83 -1.98 -10.77
C GLY A 33 -7.72 -0.77 -11.71
N LEU A 34 -7.14 0.33 -11.21
CA LEU A 34 -6.87 1.53 -12.00
C LEU A 34 -5.85 1.24 -13.11
N ALA A 35 -4.77 0.52 -12.80
CA ALA A 35 -3.77 0.13 -13.79
C ALA A 35 -4.38 -0.74 -14.90
N TYR A 36 -5.26 -1.69 -14.56
CA TYR A 36 -5.99 -2.51 -15.52
C TYR A 36 -6.91 -1.64 -16.39
N PHE A 37 -7.68 -0.72 -15.79
CA PHE A 37 -8.54 0.20 -16.51
C PHE A 37 -7.75 1.09 -17.48
N VAL A 38 -6.63 1.67 -17.02
CA VAL A 38 -5.74 2.48 -17.86
C VAL A 38 -5.18 1.65 -19.01
N ARG A 39 -4.83 0.39 -18.75
CA ARG A 39 -4.22 -0.50 -19.74
C ARG A 39 -5.20 -0.99 -20.81
N TYR A 40 -6.48 -1.19 -20.50
CA TYR A 40 -7.45 -1.79 -21.43
C TYR A 40 -8.48 -0.81 -21.99
N GLU A 41 -8.87 0.22 -21.23
CA GLU A 41 -9.90 1.18 -21.64
C GLU A 41 -9.30 2.49 -22.16
N LEU A 42 -8.36 3.07 -21.42
CA LEU A 42 -7.74 4.35 -21.83
C LEU A 42 -6.67 4.15 -22.92
N GLN A 43 -5.95 3.03 -22.89
CA GLN A 43 -4.95 2.64 -23.90
C GLN A 43 -3.92 3.75 -24.26
N ILE A 44 -3.60 4.62 -23.31
CA ILE A 44 -2.89 5.90 -23.51
C ILE A 44 -1.56 5.75 -24.27
N LEU A 45 -0.79 4.70 -23.94
CA LEU A 45 0.55 4.48 -24.51
C LEU A 45 0.53 3.65 -25.79
N ARG A 46 -0.35 2.65 -25.86
CA ARG A 46 -0.41 1.71 -26.98
C ARG A 46 -1.80 1.07 -27.05
N PRO A 47 -2.43 1.04 -28.23
CA PRO A 47 -3.67 0.31 -28.45
C PRO A 47 -3.52 -1.19 -28.20
N VAL A 48 -4.57 -1.79 -27.65
CA VAL A 48 -4.59 -3.22 -27.32
C VAL A 48 -5.40 -3.93 -28.38
N GLY A 49 -4.75 -4.78 -29.18
CA GLY A 49 -5.46 -5.66 -30.10
C GLY A 49 -6.35 -6.65 -29.34
N GLU A 50 -7.44 -7.10 -29.96
CA GLU A 50 -8.43 -7.99 -29.32
C GLU A 50 -7.81 -9.27 -28.76
N ALA A 51 -6.78 -9.81 -29.42
CA ALA A 51 -6.05 -10.99 -28.97
C ALA A 51 -5.26 -10.79 -27.66
N PHE A 52 -4.98 -9.55 -27.27
CA PHE A 52 -4.25 -9.21 -26.05
C PHE A 52 -5.14 -8.68 -24.94
N ARG A 53 -6.46 -8.76 -25.10
CA ARG A 53 -7.43 -8.37 -24.06
C ARG A 53 -7.59 -9.51 -23.06
N ALA A 54 -6.90 -9.41 -21.93
CA ALA A 54 -7.05 -10.36 -20.84
C ALA A 54 -8.09 -9.87 -19.83
N THR A 55 -8.75 -10.81 -19.15
CA THR A 55 -9.61 -10.50 -18.00
C THR A 55 -8.77 -10.16 -16.76
N PHE A 56 -9.41 -9.75 -15.66
CA PHE A 56 -8.68 -9.36 -14.44
C PHE A 56 -8.19 -10.55 -13.60
N GLU A 57 -8.82 -11.74 -13.72
CA GLU A 57 -8.52 -12.90 -12.85
C GLU A 57 -7.04 -13.30 -12.80
N PRO A 58 -6.28 -13.34 -13.91
CA PRO A 58 -4.86 -13.71 -13.88
C PRO A 58 -4.01 -12.76 -13.01
N TYR A 59 -4.42 -11.50 -12.88
CA TYR A 59 -3.69 -10.51 -12.09
C TYR A 59 -3.92 -10.66 -10.58
N LEU A 60 -4.97 -11.37 -10.15
CA LEU A 60 -5.30 -11.50 -8.72
C LEU A 60 -4.17 -12.11 -7.90
N LEU A 61 -3.45 -13.10 -8.45
CA LEU A 61 -2.32 -13.70 -7.75
C LEU A 61 -1.21 -12.66 -7.50
N TYR A 62 -0.89 -11.84 -8.50
CA TYR A 62 0.10 -10.76 -8.36
C TYR A 62 -0.37 -9.71 -7.34
N VAL A 63 -1.66 -9.32 -7.38
CA VAL A 63 -2.24 -8.39 -6.41
C VAL A 63 -2.09 -8.91 -4.98
N VAL A 64 -2.42 -10.19 -4.75
CA VAL A 64 -2.33 -10.82 -3.42
C VAL A 64 -0.88 -10.86 -2.95
N VAL A 65 0.05 -11.31 -3.79
CA VAL A 65 1.48 -11.34 -3.45
C VAL A 65 2.00 -9.94 -3.10
N TYR A 66 1.64 -8.95 -3.90
CA TYR A 66 2.05 -7.57 -3.69
C TYR A 66 1.54 -7.00 -2.36
N ILE A 67 0.26 -7.19 -2.07
CA ILE A 67 -0.37 -6.74 -0.83
C ILE A 67 0.30 -7.42 0.38
N ILE A 68 0.49 -8.74 0.32
CA ILE A 68 1.17 -9.47 1.40
C ILE A 68 2.57 -8.91 1.62
N TRP A 69 3.32 -8.67 0.55
CA TRP A 69 4.68 -8.13 0.64
C TRP A 69 4.72 -6.73 1.27
N LEU A 70 3.82 -5.83 0.85
CA LEU A 70 3.69 -4.49 1.44
C LEU A 70 3.35 -4.57 2.92
N GLN A 71 2.38 -5.42 3.30
CA GLN A 71 1.98 -5.59 4.69
C GLN A 71 3.14 -6.08 5.57
N LEU A 72 3.94 -7.03 5.08
CA LEU A 72 5.14 -7.48 5.78
C LEU A 72 6.16 -6.36 5.93
N HIS A 73 6.41 -5.59 4.87
CA HIS A 73 7.36 -4.49 4.88
C HIS A 73 6.94 -3.38 5.85
N TYR A 74 5.69 -2.93 5.79
CA TYR A 74 5.18 -1.83 6.61
C TYR A 74 5.06 -2.21 8.08
N ARG A 75 4.71 -3.47 8.38
CA ARG A 75 4.77 -4.00 9.75
C ARG A 75 6.21 -4.06 10.26
N GLY A 76 7.15 -4.54 9.45
CA GLY A 76 8.57 -4.61 9.81
C GLY A 76 9.19 -3.24 10.05
N ALA A 77 8.81 -2.25 9.25
CA ALA A 77 9.24 -0.87 9.40
C ALA A 77 8.45 -0.06 10.45
N GLY A 78 7.49 -0.69 11.14
CA GLY A 78 6.73 -0.08 12.22
C GLY A 78 5.80 1.06 11.80
N LEU A 79 5.41 1.16 10.52
CA LEU A 79 4.58 2.27 9.99
C LEU A 79 3.21 2.36 10.66
N TYR A 80 2.67 1.25 11.15
CA TYR A 80 1.37 1.21 11.82
C TYR A 80 1.43 1.58 13.31
N ARG A 81 2.62 1.90 13.84
CA ARG A 81 2.80 2.28 15.25
C ARG A 81 3.25 3.73 15.32
N PRO A 82 2.59 4.58 16.12
CA PRO A 82 3.04 5.96 16.30
C PRO A 82 4.36 5.97 17.08
N MET A 83 5.48 6.11 16.37
CA MET A 83 6.82 6.21 16.95
C MET A 83 7.14 7.68 17.19
N ARG A 84 7.29 8.08 18.46
CA ARG A 84 7.66 9.46 18.81
C ARG A 84 9.08 9.75 18.34
N GLY A 85 9.24 10.79 17.52
CA GLY A 85 10.55 11.27 17.04
C GLY A 85 11.00 10.71 15.69
N ARG A 86 10.16 9.92 15.00
CA ARG A 86 10.47 9.47 13.64
C ARG A 86 10.31 10.64 12.65
N PRO A 87 11.32 10.94 11.81
CA PRO A 87 11.18 11.96 10.79
C PRO A 87 10.28 11.47 9.65
N TYR A 88 9.44 12.36 9.13
CA TYR A 88 8.51 12.06 8.03
C TYR A 88 9.21 11.55 6.75
N SER A 89 10.44 12.01 6.51
CA SER A 89 11.26 11.53 5.38
C SER A 89 11.58 10.04 5.47
N GLU A 90 11.74 9.50 6.68
CA GLU A 90 12.01 8.08 6.90
C GLU A 90 10.76 7.23 6.63
N GLU A 91 9.57 7.75 6.96
CA GLU A 91 8.31 7.09 6.62
C GLU A 91 8.13 7.03 5.10
N ILE A 92 8.32 8.14 4.38
CA ILE A 92 8.27 8.16 2.92
C ILE A 92 9.28 7.18 2.32
N TYR A 93 10.52 7.20 2.81
CA TYR A 93 11.57 6.31 2.33
C TYR A 93 11.18 4.85 2.53
N SER A 94 10.59 4.51 3.68
CA SER A 94 10.12 3.16 3.95
C SER A 94 8.96 2.75 3.06
N ILE A 95 8.04 3.67 2.71
CA ILE A 95 6.94 3.40 1.78
C ILE A 95 7.50 3.10 0.39
N ILE A 96 8.37 3.98 -0.12
CA ILE A 96 9.01 3.84 -1.44
C ILE A 96 9.82 2.55 -1.52
N ASN A 97 10.61 2.25 -0.50
CA ASN A 97 11.40 1.03 -0.43
C ASN A 97 10.50 -0.22 -0.40
N GLY A 98 9.38 -0.19 0.34
CA GLY A 98 8.40 -1.27 0.34
C GLY A 98 7.78 -1.51 -1.03
N VAL A 99 7.31 -0.45 -1.68
CA VAL A 99 6.73 -0.49 -3.03
C VAL A 99 7.74 -1.00 -4.05
N THR A 100 8.98 -0.51 -3.99
CA THR A 100 10.06 -0.91 -4.91
C THR A 100 10.37 -2.39 -4.75
N ASN A 101 10.58 -2.86 -3.51
CA ASN A 101 10.85 -4.28 -3.25
C ASN A 101 9.68 -5.16 -3.68
N ALA A 102 8.44 -4.79 -3.35
CA ALA A 102 7.25 -5.53 -3.78
C ALA A 102 7.17 -5.62 -5.31
N THR A 103 7.48 -4.53 -6.01
CA THR A 103 7.49 -4.50 -7.47
C THR A 103 8.57 -5.42 -8.04
N VAL A 104 9.79 -5.40 -7.49
CA VAL A 104 10.87 -6.30 -7.91
C VAL A 104 10.47 -7.76 -7.69
N VAL A 105 9.84 -8.09 -6.57
CA VAL A 105 9.32 -9.44 -6.31
C VAL A 105 8.28 -9.85 -7.35
N LEU A 106 7.35 -8.97 -7.71
CA LEU A 106 6.38 -9.27 -8.77
C LEU A 106 7.04 -9.46 -10.13
N MET A 107 8.01 -8.62 -10.47
CA MET A 107 8.75 -8.76 -11.73
C MET A 107 9.46 -10.11 -11.79
N ALA A 108 10.10 -10.53 -10.69
CA ALA A 108 10.70 -11.86 -10.61
C ALA A 108 9.65 -12.97 -10.75
N LEU A 109 8.53 -12.86 -10.03
CA LEU A 109 7.43 -13.83 -10.04
C LEU A 109 6.79 -13.98 -11.43
N SER A 110 6.75 -12.91 -12.23
CA SER A 110 6.23 -12.96 -13.60
C SER A 110 7.05 -13.82 -14.58
N PHE A 111 8.28 -14.21 -14.24
CA PHE A 111 9.06 -15.15 -15.06
C PHE A 111 8.75 -16.62 -14.75
N PHE A 112 8.19 -16.90 -13.56
CA PHE A 112 7.93 -18.27 -13.10
C PHE A 112 6.49 -18.72 -13.37
N LEU A 113 5.59 -17.78 -13.67
CA LEU A 113 4.17 -18.00 -13.96
C LEU A 113 3.87 -17.58 -15.39
#